data_AF-A0A957HC64-F1
#
_entry.id   AF-A0A957HC64-F1
#
_cell.length_a   1.000
_cell.length_b   1.000
_cell.length_c   1.000
_cell.angle_alpha   90.00
_cell.angle_beta   90.00
_cell.angle_gamma   90.00
#
_symmetry.space_group_name_H-M   'P 1'
#
loop_
_entity.id
_entity.type
_entity.pdbx_description
1 polymer ?
#
loop_
_entity_poly.entity_id
_entity_poly.type
_entity_poly.pdbx_seq_one_letter_code
_entity_poly.pdbx_strand_id
1 'polypeptide(L)'
;ADIFTFPSALETFGLVVVEAMAAGLPVVASQVGGIPDVVEEGKTGYTFPIGDVDGLIEGVRKIIISQEHMVQMGRNARTYAEQQTWDHMMDEVIEIYERMIFEKKQVRQTA
;
A
#
# COMPACT_ATOMS: atom_id res chain seq x y z
N ALA A 1 -18.13 4.23 5.80
CA ALA A 1 -17.02 4.59 6.70
C ALA A 1 -16.30 5.78 6.09
N ASP A 2 -15.62 6.60 6.89
CA ASP A 2 -14.92 7.80 6.43
C ASP A 2 -13.40 7.64 6.45
N ILE A 3 -12.88 6.77 7.32
CA ILE A 3 -11.46 6.45 7.50
C ILE A 3 -11.36 4.96 7.80
N PHE A 4 -10.31 4.30 7.30
CA PHE A 4 -9.97 2.93 7.71
C PHE A 4 -8.72 2.94 8.60
N THR A 5 -8.83 2.36 9.79
CA THR A 5 -7.71 2.22 10.73
C THR A 5 -7.28 0.76 10.83
N PHE A 6 -5.99 0.47 10.70
CA PHE A 6 -5.46 -0.90 10.73
C PHE A 6 -4.25 -1.03 11.68
N PRO A 7 -4.50 -1.16 13.00
CA PRO A 7 -3.46 -1.28 14.03
C PRO A 7 -2.91 -2.71 14.14
N SER A 8 -2.58 -3.34 13.01
CA SER A 8 -2.04 -4.70 13.04
C SER A 8 -0.63 -4.71 13.64
N ALA A 9 -0.31 -5.76 14.40
CA ALA A 9 1.05 -6.05 14.85
C ALA A 9 1.77 -7.03 13.91
N LEU A 10 1.04 -7.65 12.97
CA LEU A 10 1.57 -8.62 12.02
C LEU A 10 0.84 -8.48 10.69
N GLU A 11 1.59 -8.21 9.63
CA GLU A 11 1.09 -8.14 8.27
C GLU A 11 2.19 -8.60 7.31
N THR A 12 1.77 -9.11 6.14
CA THR A 12 2.68 -9.46 5.05
C THR A 12 2.69 -8.36 4.01
N PHE A 13 1.63 -8.24 3.20
CA PHE A 13 1.55 -7.30 2.09
C PHE A 13 0.71 -6.06 2.41
N GLY A 14 -0.35 -6.20 3.21
CA GLY A 14 -1.29 -5.11 3.46
C GLY A 14 -2.40 -5.01 2.41
N LEU A 15 -2.86 -6.13 1.84
CA LEU A 15 -3.97 -6.16 0.87
C LEU A 15 -5.23 -5.48 1.41
N VAL A 16 -5.55 -5.67 2.69
CA VAL A 16 -6.71 -5.01 3.33
C VAL A 16 -6.58 -3.48 3.30
N VAL A 17 -5.37 -2.94 3.38
CA VAL A 17 -5.12 -1.50 3.22
C VAL A 17 -5.42 -1.08 1.79
N VAL A 18 -4.95 -1.82 0.78
CA VAL A 18 -5.24 -1.56 -0.64
C VAL A 18 -6.75 -1.65 -0.93
N GLU A 19 -7.46 -2.60 -0.34
CA GLU A 19 -8.93 -2.75 -0.48
C GLU A 19 -9.67 -1.55 0.12
N ALA A 20 -9.26 -1.08 1.29
CA ALA A 20 -9.83 0.12 1.91
C ALA A 20 -9.56 1.36 1.05
N MET A 21 -8.35 1.49 0.49
CA MET A 21 -7.99 2.56 -0.43
C MET A 21 -8.83 2.49 -1.72
N ALA A 22 -9.04 1.30 -2.29
CA ALA A 22 -9.92 1.10 -3.45
C ALA A 22 -11.39 1.48 -3.17
N ALA A 23 -11.85 1.29 -1.93
CA ALA A 23 -13.14 1.78 -1.46
C ALA A 23 -13.21 3.31 -1.30
N GLY A 24 -12.10 4.03 -1.56
CA GLY A 24 -12.02 5.48 -1.45
C GLY A 24 -11.80 5.98 -0.03
N LEU A 25 -11.27 5.14 0.85
CA LEU A 25 -11.00 5.51 2.24
C LEU A 25 -9.54 5.93 2.40
N PRO A 26 -9.26 7.08 3.03
CA PRO A 26 -7.94 7.34 3.58
C PRO A 26 -7.63 6.34 4.71
N VAL A 27 -6.35 6.00 4.86
CA VAL A 27 -5.92 4.92 5.76
C VAL A 27 -5.02 5.43 6.89
N VAL A 28 -5.15 4.84 8.08
CA VAL A 28 -4.20 5.00 9.20
C VAL A 28 -3.76 3.63 9.67
N ALA A 29 -2.52 3.24 9.44
CA ALA A 29 -2.08 1.85 9.61
C ALA A 29 -0.73 1.71 10.32
N SER A 30 -0.51 0.59 11.02
CA SER A 30 0.78 0.30 11.64
C SER A 30 1.89 0.16 10.60
N GLN A 31 3.11 0.56 10.93
CA GLN A 31 4.32 0.36 10.13
C GLN A 31 4.81 -1.10 10.24
N VAL A 32 4.13 -2.02 9.56
CA VAL A 32 4.45 -3.45 9.55
C VAL A 32 4.21 -4.06 8.17
N GLY A 33 5.04 -5.05 7.80
CA GLY A 33 4.94 -5.70 6.48
C GLY A 33 5.14 -4.68 5.35
N GLY A 34 4.39 -4.87 4.25
CA GLY A 34 4.37 -3.97 3.09
C GLY A 34 3.53 -2.70 3.26
N ILE A 35 2.91 -2.46 4.42
CA ILE A 35 2.09 -1.25 4.65
C ILE A 35 2.85 0.05 4.38
N PRO A 36 4.12 0.24 4.83
CA PRO A 36 4.87 1.46 4.56
C PRO A 36 5.12 1.73 3.06
N ASP A 37 5.12 0.69 2.23
CA ASP A 37 5.31 0.81 0.78
C ASP A 37 4.00 1.17 0.06
N VAL A 38 2.85 0.89 0.68
CA VAL A 38 1.50 1.13 0.13
C VAL A 38 0.95 2.50 0.52
N VAL A 39 1.26 2.99 1.72
CA VAL A 39 0.71 4.25 2.24
C VAL A 39 1.63 5.42 1.92
N GLU A 40 1.14 6.37 1.12
CA GLU A 40 1.83 7.63 0.85
C GLU A 40 1.46 8.67 1.93
N GLU A 41 2.39 8.92 2.85
CA GLU A 41 2.24 9.84 3.99
C GLU A 41 1.67 11.21 3.57
N GLY A 42 0.55 11.60 4.18
CA GLY A 42 -0.14 12.87 3.92
C GLY A 42 -0.90 12.95 2.60
N LYS A 43 -0.83 11.92 1.74
CA LYS A 43 -1.51 11.89 0.44
C LYS A 43 -2.61 10.85 0.36
N THR A 44 -2.36 9.63 0.84
CA THR A 44 -3.35 8.54 0.87
C THR A 44 -3.68 8.09 2.30
N GLY A 45 -2.83 8.46 3.26
CA GLY A 45 -3.01 8.10 4.66
C GLY A 45 -1.82 8.51 5.53
N TYR A 46 -1.74 7.89 6.70
CA TYR A 46 -0.63 8.02 7.64
C TYR A 46 -0.28 6.67 8.25
N THR A 47 0.99 6.49 8.62
CA THR A 47 1.44 5.31 9.35
C THR A 47 1.95 5.65 10.74
N PHE A 48 1.93 4.65 11.64
CA PHE A 48 2.42 4.80 13.01
C PHE A 48 3.16 3.53 13.49
N PRO A 49 4.12 3.63 14.43
CA PRO A 49 4.79 2.46 14.99
C PRO A 49 3.82 1.47 15.66
N ILE A 50 4.15 0.18 15.66
CA ILE A 50 3.31 -0.84 16.33
C ILE A 50 3.16 -0.51 17.82
N GLY A 51 1.92 -0.49 18.30
CA GLY A 51 1.59 -0.17 19.69
C GLY A 51 1.56 1.32 20.02
N ASP A 52 1.86 2.20 19.07
CA ASP A 52 1.78 3.65 19.25
C ASP A 52 0.34 4.16 19.08
N VAL A 53 -0.40 4.15 20.20
CA VAL A 53 -1.78 4.65 20.26
C VAL A 53 -1.85 6.15 19.95
N ASP A 54 -0.86 6.93 20.40
CA ASP A 54 -0.82 8.38 20.16
C ASP A 54 -0.59 8.68 18.68
N GLY A 55 0.30 7.93 18.03
CA GLY A 55 0.53 7.98 16.59
C GLY A 55 -0.72 7.65 15.77
N LEU A 56 -1.49 6.62 16.16
CA LEU A 56 -2.78 6.31 15.53
C LEU A 56 -3.75 7.49 15.65
N ILE A 57 -3.93 8.02 16.86
CA ILE A 57 -4.84 9.14 17.12
C ILE A 57 -4.44 10.36 16.30
N GLU A 58 -3.14 10.66 16.24
CA GLU A 58 -2.62 11.79 15.49
C GLU A 58 -2.81 11.62 13.98
N GLY A 59 -2.61 10.41 13.45
CA GLY A 59 -2.92 10.08 12.07
C GLY A 59 -4.38 10.37 11.72
N VAL A 60 -5.31 9.94 12.57
CA VAL A 60 -6.75 10.23 12.38
C VAL A 60 -7.01 11.74 12.42
N ARG A 61 -6.45 12.45 13.42
CA ARG A 61 -6.61 13.92 13.54
C ARG A 61 -6.16 14.66 12.30
N LYS A 62 -5.04 14.27 11.71
CA LYS A 62 -4.52 14.87 10.48
C LYS A 62 -5.45 14.67 9.28
N ILE A 63 -6.20 13.57 9.23
CA ILE A 63 -7.19 13.32 8.17
C ILE A 63 -8.41 14.21 8.37
N ILE A 64 -8.96 14.26 9.58
CA ILE A 64 -10.23 14.94 9.89
C ILE A 64 -10.12 16.47 10.06
N ILE A 65 -9.00 17.08 9.66
CA ILE A 65 -8.81 18.55 9.72
C ILE A 65 -9.94 19.28 8.96
N SER A 66 -10.41 18.72 7.85
CA SER A 66 -11.61 19.18 7.15
C SER A 66 -12.23 18.06 6.31
N GLN A 67 -13.53 18.18 6.01
CA GLN A 67 -14.22 17.23 5.13
C GLN A 67 -13.60 17.18 3.73
N GLU A 68 -13.20 18.33 3.18
CA GLU A 68 -12.58 18.42 1.85
C GLU A 68 -11.24 17.68 1.82
N HIS A 69 -10.40 17.89 2.82
CA HIS A 69 -9.11 17.21 2.95
C HIS A 69 -9.27 15.69 3.03
N MET A 70 -10.18 15.21 3.87
CA MET A 70 -10.48 13.78 4.01
C MET A 70 -10.98 13.16 2.70
N VAL A 71 -11.93 13.83 2.01
CA VAL A 71 -12.44 13.38 0.71
C VAL A 71 -11.34 13.35 -0.34
N GLN A 72 -10.47 14.36 -0.38
CA GLN A 72 -9.37 14.41 -1.33
C GLN A 72 -8.35 13.29 -1.08
N MET A 73 -8.02 13.02 0.19
CA MET A 73 -7.13 11.92 0.56
C MET A 73 -7.73 10.56 0.17
N GLY A 74 -9.03 10.36 0.39
CA GLY A 74 -9.74 9.16 -0.06
C GLY A 74 -9.74 8.97 -1.57
N ARG A 75 -9.88 10.05 -2.35
CA ARG A 75 -9.74 10.01 -3.81
C ARG A 75 -8.33 9.61 -4.24
N ASN A 76 -7.32 10.21 -3.63
CA ASN A 76 -5.92 9.86 -3.90
C ASN A 76 -5.63 8.39 -3.57
N ALA A 77 -6.14 7.91 -2.43
CA ALA A 77 -6.02 6.52 -2.01
C ALA A 77 -6.62 5.58 -3.05
N ARG A 78 -7.82 5.89 -3.55
CA ARG A 78 -8.45 5.13 -4.63
C ARG A 78 -7.64 5.14 -5.91
N THR A 79 -7.16 6.30 -6.35
CA THR A 79 -6.32 6.41 -7.54
C THR A 79 -5.05 5.57 -7.42
N TYR A 80 -4.42 5.55 -6.24
CA TYR A 80 -3.27 4.68 -5.99
C TYR A 80 -3.67 3.19 -6.12
N ALA A 81 -4.75 2.78 -5.47
CA ALA A 81 -5.20 1.38 -5.47
C ALA A 81 -5.58 0.89 -6.87
N GLU A 82 -6.18 1.75 -7.71
CA GLU A 82 -6.52 1.44 -9.10
C GLU A 82 -5.29 1.20 -9.99
N GLN A 83 -4.09 1.64 -9.57
CA GLN A 83 -2.82 1.35 -10.26
C GLN A 83 -2.24 -0.02 -9.89
N GLN A 84 -2.70 -0.62 -8.77
CA GLN A 84 -2.22 -1.91 -8.27
C GLN A 84 -2.97 -3.06 -8.97
N THR A 85 -2.78 -3.18 -10.29
CA THR A 85 -3.48 -4.16 -11.12
C THR A 85 -2.72 -5.47 -11.21
N TRP A 86 -3.47 -6.58 -11.35
CA TRP A 86 -2.88 -7.90 -11.58
C TRP A 86 -2.08 -7.97 -12.88
N ASP A 87 -2.56 -7.31 -13.94
CA ASP A 87 -1.89 -7.31 -15.24
C ASP A 87 -0.48 -6.69 -15.11
N HIS A 88 -0.39 -5.50 -14.51
CA HIS A 88 0.90 -4.83 -14.30
C HIS A 88 1.87 -5.65 -13.42
N MET A 89 1.38 -6.16 -12.29
CA MET A 89 2.21 -6.97 -11.39
C MET A 89 2.67 -8.28 -12.05
N MET A 90 1.81 -8.92 -12.86
CA MET A 90 2.17 -10.17 -13.53
C MET A 90 3.11 -9.97 -14.70
N ASP A 91 2.97 -8.87 -15.46
CA ASP A 91 3.92 -8.53 -16.52
C ASP A 91 5.35 -8.45 -15.95
N GLU A 92 5.55 -7.75 -14.82
CA GLU A 92 6.87 -7.67 -14.17
C GLU A 92 7.41 -9.04 -13.73
N VAL A 93 6.56 -9.88 -13.13
CA VAL A 93 6.96 -11.23 -12.70
C VAL A 93 7.33 -12.10 -13.90
N ILE A 94 6.55 -12.04 -14.98
CA ILE A 94 6.80 -12.77 -16.22
C ILE A 94 8.13 -12.32 -16.84
N GLU A 95 8.39 -11.02 -16.94
CA GLU A 95 9.65 -10.48 -17.46
C GLU A 95 10.86 -10.98 -16.67
N ILE A 96 10.75 -11.04 -15.33
CA ILE A 96 11.81 -11.60 -14.47
C ILE A 96 12.04 -13.08 -14.81
N TYR A 97 10.97 -13.88 -14.93
CA TYR A 97 11.08 -15.29 -15.26
C TYR A 97 11.68 -15.53 -16.65
N GLU A 98 11.26 -14.76 -17.66
CA GLU A 98 11.80 -14.84 -19.01
C GLU A 98 13.30 -14.55 -19.04
N ARG A 99 13.74 -13.49 -18.34
CA ARG A 99 15.16 -13.14 -18.18
C ARG A 99 15.95 -14.28 -17.53
N MET A 100 15.47 -14.83 -16.42
CA MET A 100 16.16 -15.94 -15.72
C MET A 100 16.25 -17.21 -16.59
N ILE A 101 15.20 -17.52 -17.35
CA ILE A 101 15.19 -18.66 -18.27
C ILE A 101 16.20 -18.44 -19.41
N PHE A 102 16.29 -17.22 -19.94
CA PHE A 102 17.22 -16.89 -21.02
C PHE A 102 18.68 -16.95 -20.57
N GLU A 103 19.02 -16.37 -19.41
CA GLU A 103 20.36 -16.45 -18.82
C GLU A 103 20.81 -17.91 -18.59
N LYS A 104 19.91 -18.75 -18.07
CA LYS A 104 20.19 -20.18 -17.83
C LYS A 104 20.48 -20.95 -19.11
N LYS A 105 19.86 -20.58 -20.24
CA LYS A 105 20.14 -21.20 -21.54
C LYS A 105 21.53 -20.83 -22.05
N GLN A 106 21.99 -19.60 -21.82
CA GLN A 106 23.32 -19.18 -22.24
C GLN A 106 24.43 -19.89 -21.45
N VAL A 107 24.30 -19.98 -20.12
CA VAL A 107 25.29 -20.67 -19.25
C VAL A 107 25.44 -22.15 -19.62
N ARG A 108 24.35 -22.81 -20.06
CA ARG A 108 24.37 -24.21 -20.53
C ARG A 108 24.94 -24.39 -21.94
N GLN A 109 25.08 -23.33 -22.74
CA GLN A 109 25.63 -23.39 -24.09
C GLN A 109 27.13 -23.07 -24.13
N THR A 110 27.65 -22.38 -23.11
CA THR A 110 29.09 -22.08 -22.95
C THR A 110 29.85 -23.04 -22.02
N ALA A 111 29.16 -23.99 -21.39
CA ALA A 111 29.75 -25.09 -20.61
C ALA A 111 29.78 -26.39 -21.44
#